data_AF-A0AAV1M740-F1
#
_entry.id   AF-A0AAV1M740-F1
#
_cell.length_a   1.000
_cell.length_b   1.000
_cell.length_c   1.000
_cell.angle_alpha   90.00
_cell.angle_beta   90.00
_cell.angle_gamma   90.00
#
_symmetry.space_group_name_H-M   'P 1'
#
loop_
_entity.id
_entity.type
_entity.pdbx_description
1 polymer ?
#
loop_
_entity_poly.entity_id
_entity_poly.type
_entity_poly.pdbx_seq_one_letter_code
_entity_poly.pdbx_strand_id
1 'polypeptide(L)'
;MPPKRALWSEDDLIAAVRAVQRGTLSSYKTAEIYRVPRRTIRNHLQSGSLKKSLGRKPILNDEEEAQLVQKIIRYSEMDLPVTPRILRQLVY
;
A
#
# COMPACT_ATOMS: atom_id res chain seq x y z
N MET A 1 -9.64 -9.84 21.12
CA MET A 1 -8.67 -9.09 20.30
C MET A 1 -9.21 -8.93 18.89
N PRO A 2 -9.02 -7.79 18.22
CA PRO A 2 -9.35 -7.67 16.79
C PRO A 2 -8.49 -8.64 15.96
N PRO A 3 -9.05 -9.25 14.90
CA PRO A 3 -8.31 -10.19 14.06
C PRO A 3 -7.18 -9.48 13.31
N LYS A 4 -5.98 -10.09 13.26
CA LYS A 4 -4.86 -9.61 12.46
C LYS A 4 -5.25 -9.66 10.97
N ARG A 5 -5.35 -8.51 10.32
CA ARG A 5 -5.70 -8.38 8.91
C ARG A 5 -4.44 -8.53 8.03
N ALA A 6 -4.62 -9.09 6.84
CA ALA A 6 -3.60 -9.15 5.78
C ALA A 6 -2.24 -9.72 6.24
N LEU A 7 -2.26 -10.97 6.74
CA LEU A 7 -1.09 -11.76 7.17
C LEU A 7 -0.11 -12.14 6.03
N TRP A 8 -0.41 -11.77 4.79
CA TRP A 8 0.42 -12.00 3.61
C TRP A 8 1.32 -10.80 3.30
N SER A 9 2.51 -11.04 2.74
CA SER A 9 3.44 -9.98 2.32
C SER A 9 3.03 -9.36 0.97
N GLU A 10 3.47 -8.13 0.73
CA GLU A 10 3.32 -7.49 -0.59
C GLU A 10 4.05 -8.27 -1.69
N ASP A 11 5.20 -8.86 -1.36
CA ASP A 11 5.95 -9.72 -2.28
C ASP A 11 5.17 -10.98 -2.66
N ASP A 12 4.49 -11.60 -1.68
CA ASP A 12 3.63 -12.77 -1.91
C ASP A 12 2.47 -12.42 -2.84
N LEU A 13 1.90 -11.22 -2.67
CA LEU A 13 0.85 -10.70 -3.54
C LEU A 13 1.38 -10.50 -4.97
N ILE A 14 2.53 -9.88 -5.14
CA ILE A 14 3.15 -9.64 -6.45
C ILE A 14 3.43 -10.98 -7.15
N ALA A 15 4.04 -11.93 -6.43
CA ALA A 15 4.35 -13.25 -6.96
C ALA A 15 3.07 -14.00 -7.37
N ALA A 16 2.04 -13.96 -6.52
CA ALA A 16 0.75 -14.57 -6.79
C ALA A 16 0.07 -13.99 -8.04
N VAL A 17 -0.01 -12.66 -8.14
CA VAL A 17 -0.66 -11.98 -9.28
C VAL A 17 0.10 -12.30 -10.58
N ARG A 18 1.44 -12.27 -10.57
CA ARG A 18 2.27 -12.59 -11.73
C ARG A 18 2.11 -14.06 -12.16
N ALA A 19 2.03 -14.99 -11.23
CA ALA A 19 1.83 -16.41 -11.53
C ALA A 19 0.49 -16.65 -12.23
N VAL A 20 -0.58 -15.98 -11.79
CA VAL A 20 -1.89 -16.07 -12.44
C VAL A 20 -1.91 -15.38 -13.79
N GLN A 21 -1.29 -14.19 -13.93
CA GLN A 21 -1.20 -13.49 -15.22
C GLN A 21 -0.45 -14.29 -16.28
N ARG A 22 0.62 -14.99 -15.89
CA ARG A 22 1.41 -15.86 -16.79
C ARG A 22 0.70 -17.17 -17.15
N GLY A 23 -0.44 -17.48 -16.50
CA GLY A 23 -1.15 -18.73 -16.69
C GLY A 23 -0.44 -19.97 -16.12
N THR A 24 0.60 -19.80 -15.30
CA THR A 24 1.36 -20.93 -14.74
C THR A 24 0.59 -21.64 -13.63
N LEU A 25 -0.24 -20.91 -12.88
CA LEU A 25 -1.03 -21.44 -11.78
C LEU A 25 -2.46 -20.92 -11.82
N SER A 26 -3.42 -21.79 -11.51
CA SER A 26 -4.81 -21.38 -11.28
C SER A 26 -4.91 -20.48 -10.04
N SER A 27 -5.91 -19.60 -10.01
CA SER A 27 -6.21 -18.75 -8.85
C SER A 27 -6.44 -19.56 -7.57
N TYR A 28 -6.86 -20.84 -7.66
CA TYR A 28 -6.90 -21.77 -6.50
C TYR A 28 -5.52 -22.01 -5.93
N LYS A 29 -4.66 -22.65 -6.73
CA LYS A 29 -3.33 -23.10 -6.29
C LYS A 29 -2.47 -21.93 -5.84
N THR A 30 -2.58 -20.79 -6.51
CA THR A 30 -1.84 -19.58 -6.16
C THR A 30 -2.17 -19.10 -4.75
N ALA A 31 -3.44 -19.15 -4.34
CA ALA A 31 -3.83 -18.71 -3.01
C ALA A 31 -3.31 -19.62 -1.89
N GLU A 32 -3.20 -20.91 -2.17
CA GLU A 32 -2.66 -21.90 -1.24
C GLU A 32 -1.14 -21.74 -1.08
N ILE A 33 -0.42 -21.60 -2.20
CA ILE A 33 1.05 -21.49 -2.23
C ILE A 33 1.52 -20.18 -1.58
N TYR A 34 0.96 -19.05 -2.01
CA TYR A 34 1.40 -17.72 -1.56
C TYR A 34 0.64 -17.22 -0.33
N ARG A 35 -0.31 -18.00 0.21
CA ARG A 35 -1.14 -17.64 1.38
C ARG A 35 -1.90 -16.30 1.21
N VAL A 36 -2.13 -15.88 -0.04
CA VAL A 36 -2.92 -14.69 -0.38
C VAL A 36 -4.36 -15.11 -0.70
N PRO A 37 -5.40 -14.48 -0.11
CA PRO A 37 -6.77 -14.82 -0.42
C PRO A 37 -7.11 -14.65 -1.91
N ARG A 38 -7.87 -15.59 -2.47
CA ARG A 38 -8.24 -15.62 -3.91
C ARG A 38 -8.93 -14.35 -4.39
N ARG A 39 -9.83 -13.80 -3.57
CA ARG A 39 -10.51 -12.53 -3.86
C ARG A 39 -9.52 -11.38 -3.95
N THR A 40 -8.50 -11.35 -3.09
CA THR A 40 -7.44 -10.35 -3.13
C THR A 40 -6.68 -10.44 -4.46
N ILE A 41 -6.22 -11.63 -4.84
CA ILE A 41 -5.53 -11.84 -6.12
C ILE A 41 -6.40 -11.37 -7.29
N ARG A 42 -7.68 -11.73 -7.32
CA ARG A 42 -8.62 -11.29 -8.36
C ARG A 42 -8.83 -9.78 -8.39
N ASN A 43 -8.94 -9.14 -7.23
CA ASN A 43 -9.12 -7.69 -7.15
C ASN A 43 -7.88 -6.95 -7.69
N HIS A 44 -6.67 -7.44 -7.39
CA HIS A 44 -5.43 -6.87 -7.93
C HIS A 44 -5.26 -7.16 -9.43
N LEU A 45 -5.74 -8.30 -9.93
CA LEU A 45 -5.82 -8.57 -11.37
C LEU A 45 -6.76 -7.60 -12.10
N GLN A 46 -7.88 -7.23 -11.47
CA GLN A 46 -8.84 -6.28 -12.05
C GLN A 46 -8.39 -4.81 -11.94
N SER A 47 -7.78 -4.43 -10.82
CA SER A 47 -7.33 -3.05 -10.60
C SER A 47 -5.99 -2.74 -11.27
N GLY A 48 -5.17 -3.77 -11.56
CA GLY A 48 -3.82 -3.62 -12.06
C GLY A 48 -2.81 -3.09 -11.03
N SER A 49 -3.26 -2.71 -9.83
CA SER A 49 -2.38 -2.26 -8.76
C SER A 49 -1.75 -3.45 -8.05
N LEU A 50 -0.45 -3.40 -7.84
CA LEU A 50 0.28 -4.37 -7.02
C LEU A 50 0.56 -3.84 -5.60
N LYS A 51 0.22 -2.58 -5.33
CA LYS A 51 0.47 -1.94 -4.04
C LYS A 51 -0.50 -2.48 -2.99
N LYS A 52 0.03 -2.88 -1.83
CA LYS A 52 -0.78 -3.30 -0.67
C LYS A 52 -1.37 -2.06 0.02
N SER A 53 -2.54 -1.61 -0.42
CA SER A 53 -3.31 -0.58 0.29
C SER A 53 -4.40 -1.25 1.14
N LEU A 54 -4.28 -1.15 2.47
CA LEU A 54 -5.30 -1.60 3.40
C LEU A 54 -6.02 -0.40 4.01
N GLY A 55 -7.36 -0.37 3.90
CA GLY A 55 -8.18 0.64 4.54
C GLY A 55 -8.66 1.75 3.59
N ARG A 56 -8.82 2.96 4.13
CA ARG A 56 -9.31 4.13 3.39
C ARG A 56 -8.22 4.60 2.43
N LYS A 57 -8.62 5.00 1.23
CA LYS A 57 -7.70 5.63 0.27
C LYS A 57 -7.10 6.91 0.88
N PRO A 58 -5.81 7.19 0.65
CA PRO A 58 -5.19 8.44 1.07
C PRO A 58 -5.90 9.63 0.41
N ILE A 59 -5.89 10.77 1.09
CA ILE A 59 -6.46 12.03 0.57
C ILE A 59 -5.44 12.72 -0.33
N LEU A 60 -4.15 12.59 -0.02
CA LEU A 60 -3.06 13.18 -0.77
C LEU A 60 -2.61 12.25 -1.88
N ASN A 61 -2.23 12.84 -3.01
CA ASN A 61 -1.57 12.14 -4.09
C ASN A 61 -0.08 11.91 -3.77
N ASP A 62 0.55 10.96 -4.47
CA ASP A 62 1.96 10.60 -4.26
C ASP A 62 2.91 11.83 -4.37
N GLU A 63 2.59 12.79 -5.24
CA GLU A 63 3.37 14.04 -5.40
C GLU A 63 3.20 15.01 -4.22
N GLU A 64 1.97 15.21 -3.75
CA GLU A 64 1.65 16.08 -2.62
C GLU A 64 2.26 15.52 -1.32
N GLU A 65 2.22 14.19 -1.17
CA GLU A 65 2.88 13.49 -0.06
C GLU A 65 4.40 13.68 -0.11
N ALA A 66 5.03 13.58 -1.28
CA ALA A 66 6.46 13.82 -1.44
C ALA A 66 6.85 15.26 -1.08
N GLN A 67 6.07 16.25 -1.51
CA GLN A 67 6.28 17.66 -1.15
C GLN A 67 6.12 17.89 0.35
N LEU A 68 5.11 17.28 0.97
CA LEU A 68 4.91 17.36 2.42
C LEU A 68 6.12 16.77 3.17
N VAL A 69 6.62 15.62 2.75
CA VAL A 69 7.81 14.98 3.35
C VAL A 69 9.03 15.90 3.27
N GLN A 70 9.29 16.52 2.11
CA GLN A 70 10.39 17.47 1.97
C GLN A 70 10.25 18.68 2.90
N LYS A 71 9.04 19.24 3.03
CA LYS A 71 8.76 20.34 3.97
C LYS A 71 9.00 19.91 5.42
N ILE A 72 8.59 18.71 5.80
CA ILE A 72 8.80 18.17 7.15
C ILE A 72 10.29 18.05 7.47
N ILE A 73 11.08 17.48 6.55
CA ILE A 73 12.53 17.35 6.71
C ILE A 73 13.17 18.73 6.88
N ARG A 74 12.83 19.68 6.01
CA ARG A 74 13.34 21.06 6.10
C ARG A 74 12.99 21.73 7.43
N TYR A 75 11.77 21.53 7.94
CA TYR A 75 11.38 22.09 9.24
C TYR A 75 12.18 21.46 10.38
N SER A 76 12.46 20.16 10.30
CA SER A 76 13.30 19.48 11.29
C SER A 76 14.76 19.96 11.28
N GLU A 77 15.30 20.31 10.11
CA GLU A 77 16.65 20.89 9.97
C GLU A 77 16.73 22.32 10.52
N MET A 78 15.61 23.03 10.56
CA MET A 78 15.50 24.42 11.03
C MET A 78 15.04 24.50 12.51
N ASP A 79 15.06 23.38 13.24
CA ASP A 79 14.60 23.25 14.63
C ASP A 79 13.15 23.75 14.87
N LEU A 80 12.32 23.73 13.82
CA LEU A 80 10.90 24.08 13.93
C LEU A 80 10.08 22.86 14.39
N PRO A 81 9.06 23.06 15.24
CA PRO A 81 8.25 21.97 15.74
C PRO A 81 7.31 21.42 14.66
N VAL A 82 7.42 20.13 14.35
CA VAL A 82 6.52 19.43 13.42
C VAL A 82 5.25 19.00 14.16
N THR A 83 4.35 19.95 14.40
CA THR A 83 3.05 19.68 15.06
C THR A 83 1.96 19.31 14.06
N PRO A 84 0.92 18.54 14.47
CA PRO A 84 -0.21 18.20 13.59
C PRO A 84 -0.93 19.42 12.99
N ARG A 85 -0.92 20.55 13.70
CA ARG A 85 -1.51 21.80 13.23
C ARG A 85 -0.71 22.37 12.05
N ILE A 86 0.63 22.40 12.18
CA ILE A 86 1.54 22.84 11.12
C ILE A 86 1.47 21.88 9.94
N LEU A 87 1.46 20.56 10.18
CA LEU A 87 1.36 19.56 9.10
C LEU A 87 0.11 19.77 8.23
N ARG A 88 -1.05 20.05 8.82
CA ARG A 88 -2.28 20.34 8.07
C ARG A 88 -2.18 21.62 7.25
N GLN A 89 -1.41 22.59 7.73
CA GLN A 89 -1.19 23.85 7.02
C GLN A 89 -0.18 23.72 5.88
N LEU A 90 0.78 22.79 5.98
CA LEU A 90 1.81 22.56 4.95
C LEU A 90 1.28 21.79 3.72
N VAL A 91 0.13 21.15 3.86
CA VAL A 91 -0.53 20.34 2.82
C VAL A 91 -1.30 21.19 1.80
N TYR A 92 -1.74 22.39 2.20
CA TYR A 92 -2.37 23.38 1.31
C TYR A 92 -1.36 24.46 0.89
#